data_AF-A0A3P6QF96-F1
#
_entry.id   AF-A0A3P6QF96-F1
#
_cell.length_a   1.000
_cell.length_b   1.000
_cell.length_c   1.000
_cell.angle_alpha   90.00
_cell.angle_beta   90.00
_cell.angle_gamma   90.00
#
_symmetry.space_group_name_H-M   'P 1'
#
loop_
_entity.id
_entity.type
_entity.pdbx_description
1 polymer ?
#
loop_
_entity_poly.entity_id
_entity_poly.type
_entity_poly.pdbx_seq_one_letter_code
_entity_poly.pdbx_strand_id
1 'polypeptide(L)'
;MERNLSIENMAEFTKLSKGEFDVTFRVYVIPFSLGPIGGQYSINAVQITDSAYVVLNVRIIARVSSSIWDAIGQADFVRCVHSVGRPRPVMASVKET
;
A
#
# COMPACT_ATOMS: atom_id res chain seq x y z
N MET A 1 -24.84 7.02 -4.90
CA MET A 1 -25.06 6.83 -3.46
C MET A 1 -23.86 6.05 -2.92
N GLU A 2 -22.94 6.84 -2.39
CA GLU A 2 -21.70 6.54 -1.64
C GLU A 2 -21.14 5.11 -1.66
N ARG A 3 -19.99 4.95 -2.33
CA ARG A 3 -18.99 3.94 -1.95
C ARG A 3 -17.69 4.68 -1.62
N ASN A 4 -17.68 5.27 -0.44
CA ASN A 4 -16.53 5.93 0.20
C ASN A 4 -15.46 4.89 0.59
N LEU A 5 -14.90 4.19 -0.39
CA LEU A 5 -13.90 3.14 -0.18
C LEU A 5 -12.46 3.66 -0.05
N SER A 6 -12.25 4.98 -0.09
CA SER A 6 -10.93 5.59 -0.27
C SER A 6 -10.33 6.27 0.97
N ILE A 7 -11.07 6.49 2.08
CA ILE A 7 -10.54 7.27 3.22
C ILE A 7 -10.84 6.62 4.59
N GLU A 8 -11.95 5.90 4.76
CA GLU A 8 -12.34 5.35 6.06
C GLU A 8 -11.38 4.24 6.54
N ASN A 9 -10.86 3.41 5.63
CA ASN A 9 -9.91 2.35 5.97
C ASN A 9 -8.49 2.88 6.27
N MET A 10 -8.14 4.08 5.78
CA MET A 10 -6.88 4.77 6.14
C MET A 10 -6.99 5.37 7.55
N ALA A 11 -8.20 5.77 7.97
CA ALA A 11 -8.45 6.27 9.31
C ALA A 11 -8.37 5.16 10.38
N GLU A 12 -8.68 3.89 10.06
CA GLU A 12 -8.46 2.76 10.97
C GLU A 12 -6.98 2.47 11.22
N PHE A 13 -6.14 2.51 10.18
CA PHE A 13 -4.68 2.41 10.35
C PHE A 13 -4.12 3.59 11.17
N THR A 14 -4.71 4.77 11.03
CA THR A 14 -4.35 5.96 11.82
C THR A 14 -4.92 5.92 13.26
N LYS A 15 -6.01 5.17 13.50
CA LYS A 15 -6.52 4.95 14.87
C LYS A 15 -5.60 4.04 15.68
N LEU A 16 -4.92 3.08 15.04
CA LEU A 16 -3.85 2.29 15.66
C LEU A 16 -2.64 3.14 16.08
N SER A 17 -2.41 4.29 15.43
CA SER A 17 -1.35 5.24 15.81
C SER A 17 -1.79 6.27 16.87
N LYS A 18 -3.03 6.18 17.37
CA LYS A 18 -3.56 7.04 18.45
C LYS A 18 -3.69 6.31 19.79
N GLY A 19 -3.00 5.18 19.94
CA GLY A 19 -2.71 4.60 21.26
C GLY A 19 -1.58 5.37 21.94
N GLU A 20 -1.53 5.29 23.26
CA GLU A 20 -0.67 6.00 24.24
C GLU A 20 0.87 5.84 24.06
N PHE A 21 1.32 5.31 22.93
CA PHE A 21 2.72 5.13 22.55
C PHE A 21 3.00 5.75 21.18
N ASP A 22 4.12 6.46 21.05
CA ASP A 22 4.61 7.09 19.82
C ASP A 22 5.05 6.03 18.77
N VAL A 23 4.08 5.31 18.21
CA VAL A 23 4.29 4.35 17.13
C VAL A 23 4.13 5.02 15.77
N THR A 24 5.26 5.40 15.16
CA THR A 24 5.28 6.00 13.82
C THR A 24 5.35 4.91 12.74
N PHE A 25 4.33 4.83 11.88
CA PHE A 25 4.31 3.99 10.69
C PHE A 25 4.55 4.83 9.42
N ARG A 26 5.55 4.48 8.62
CA ARG A 26 5.72 5.02 7.26
C ARG A 26 4.97 4.12 6.29
N VAL A 27 4.08 4.69 5.49
CA VAL A 27 3.26 3.94 4.55
C VAL A 27 3.48 4.49 3.13
N TYR A 28 3.65 3.58 2.18
CA TYR A 28 3.78 3.85 0.75
C TYR A 28 2.54 3.34 0.03
N VAL A 29 2.07 4.11 -0.94
CA VAL A 29 0.97 3.73 -1.83
C VAL A 29 1.55 3.54 -3.23
N ILE A 30 1.32 2.36 -3.81
CA ILE A 30 1.91 1.96 -5.09
C ILE A 30 0.77 1.57 -6.06
N PRO A 31 0.42 2.42 -7.03
CA PRO A 31 -0.44 2.02 -8.14
C PRO A 31 0.39 1.22 -9.16
N PHE A 32 -0.08 0.04 -9.54
CA PHE A 32 0.58 -0.79 -10.55
C PHE A 32 -0.41 -1.52 -11.47
N SER A 33 0.04 -1.85 -12.68
CA SER A 33 -0.72 -2.64 -13.66
C SER A 33 0.03 -3.92 -14.00
N LEU A 34 -0.67 -5.05 -13.89
CA LEU A 34 -0.25 -6.33 -14.44
C LEU A 34 -0.72 -6.41 -15.89
N GLY A 35 0.20 -6.22 -16.82
CA GLY A 35 -0.09 -6.07 -18.26
C GLY A 35 -0.03 -4.62 -18.75
N PRO A 36 -0.16 -4.38 -20.07
CA PRO A 36 -0.18 -3.03 -20.64
C PRO A 36 -1.30 -2.19 -20.02
N ILE A 37 -1.02 -0.93 -19.69
CA ILE A 37 -2.01 -0.04 -19.07
C ILE A 37 -3.18 0.17 -20.05
N GLY A 38 -4.40 -0.09 -19.61
CA GLY A 38 -5.61 -0.02 -20.46
C GLY A 38 -5.81 -1.24 -21.36
N GLY A 39 -5.02 -2.30 -21.17
CA GLY A 39 -5.23 -3.57 -21.85
C GLY A 39 -6.52 -4.25 -21.39
N GLN A 40 -7.22 -4.90 -22.32
CA GLN A 40 -8.46 -5.65 -22.08
C GLN A 40 -8.32 -6.77 -21.02
N TYR A 41 -7.10 -7.32 -20.85
CA TYR A 41 -6.77 -8.30 -19.82
C TYR A 41 -5.83 -7.75 -18.73
N SER A 42 -5.64 -6.43 -18.69
CA SER A 42 -4.77 -5.80 -17.68
C SER A 42 -5.48 -5.72 -16.34
N ILE A 43 -4.73 -5.99 -15.27
CA ILE A 43 -5.24 -5.91 -13.91
C ILE A 43 -4.59 -4.69 -13.25
N ASN A 44 -5.41 -3.69 -12.97
CA ASN A 44 -5.00 -2.52 -12.20
C ASN A 44 -5.13 -2.81 -10.70
N ALA A 45 -4.10 -2.45 -9.93
CA ALA A 45 -4.03 -2.72 -8.51
C ALA A 45 -3.37 -1.55 -7.76
N VAL A 46 -3.72 -1.40 -6.49
CA VAL A 46 -3.08 -0.45 -5.58
C VAL A 46 -2.61 -1.20 -4.35
N GLN A 47 -1.30 -1.13 -4.09
CA GLN A 47 -0.68 -1.74 -2.92
C GLN A 47 -0.28 -0.69 -1.89
N ILE A 48 -0.69 -0.95 -0.65
CA ILE A 48 -0.25 -0.20 0.53
C ILE A 48 0.83 -1.03 1.22
N THR A 49 1.99 -0.45 1.46
CA THR A 49 3.12 -1.15 2.11
C THR A 49 3.91 -0.24 3.04
N ASP A 50 4.42 -0.78 4.13
CA ASP A 50 5.36 -0.10 5.04
C ASP A 50 6.85 -0.30 4.65
N SER A 51 7.11 -1.02 3.56
CA SER A 51 8.45 -1.43 3.13
C SER A 51 8.89 -0.75 1.83
N ALA A 52 9.95 0.06 1.91
CA ALA A 52 10.60 0.65 0.75
C ALA A 52 11.21 -0.42 -0.20
N TYR A 53 11.63 -1.57 0.33
CA TYR A 53 12.12 -2.68 -0.48
C TYR A 53 11.03 -3.20 -1.41
N VAL A 54 9.81 -3.36 -0.89
CA VAL A 54 8.66 -3.79 -1.68
C VAL A 54 8.30 -2.75 -2.74
N VAL A 55 8.37 -1.45 -2.41
CA VAL A 55 8.15 -0.37 -3.40
C VAL A 55 9.10 -0.51 -4.59
N LEU A 56 10.39 -0.71 -4.33
CA LEU A 56 11.40 -0.87 -5.38
C LEU A 56 11.19 -2.14 -6.19
N ASN A 57 10.84 -3.24 -5.54
CA ASN A 57 10.59 -4.51 -6.23
C ASN A 57 9.36 -4.41 -7.14
N VAL A 58 8.24 -3.85 -6.65
CA VAL A 58 7.02 -3.64 -7.44
C VAL A 58 7.30 -2.77 -8.66
N ARG A 59 8.16 -1.76 -8.54
CA ARG A 59 8.58 -0.92 -9.68
C ARG A 59 9.37 -1.68 -10.76
N ILE A 60 10.07 -2.76 -10.40
CA ILE A 60 10.83 -3.58 -11.34
C ILE A 60 9.92 -4.62 -12.01
N ILE A 61 9.06 -5.29 -11.25
CA ILE A 61 8.27 -6.42 -11.75
C ILE A 61 6.94 -6.02 -12.37
N ALA A 62 6.42 -4.83 -12.04
CA ALA A 62 5.15 -4.33 -12.52
C ALA A 62 5.28 -2.92 -13.13
N ARG A 63 4.30 -2.54 -13.95
CA ARG A 63 4.24 -1.20 -14.53
C ARG A 63 3.66 -0.25 -13.49
N VAL A 64 4.48 0.68 -12.99
CA VAL A 64 4.09 1.74 -12.06
C VAL A 64 4.15 3.07 -12.83
N SER A 65 3.02 3.76 -12.91
CA SER A 65 2.89 5.03 -13.64
C SER A 65 1.74 5.86 -13.06
N SER A 66 1.81 7.18 -13.19
CA SER A 66 0.70 8.08 -12.86
C SER A 66 -0.53 7.82 -13.73
N SER A 67 -0.34 7.40 -14.99
CA SER A 67 -1.42 7.07 -15.93
C SER A 67 -2.31 5.90 -15.49
N ILE A 68 -1.91 5.16 -14.44
CA ILE A 68 -2.72 4.08 -13.86
C ILE A 68 -3.92 4.66 -13.11
N TRP A 69 -3.81 5.85 -12.54
CA TRP A 69 -4.95 6.51 -11.90
C TRP A 69 -6.04 6.84 -12.91
N ASP A 70 -5.65 7.28 -14.10
CA ASP A 70 -6.58 7.54 -15.21
C ASP A 70 -7.20 6.22 -15.72
N ALA A 71 -6.40 5.15 -15.77
CA ALA A 71 -6.86 3.82 -16.18
C ALA A 71 -7.79 3.15 -15.16
N ILE A 72 -7.63 3.46 -13.86
CA ILE A 72 -8.56 3.03 -12.81
C ILE A 72 -9.84 3.85 -12.89
N GLY A 73 -9.77 5.18 -12.93
CA GLY A 73 -10.94 6.05 -13.04
C GLY A 73 -12.03 5.72 -12.02
N GLN A 74 -13.18 5.23 -12.52
CA GLN A 74 -14.32 4.74 -11.71
C GLN A 74 -14.46 3.20 -11.72
N ALA A 75 -13.53 2.50 -12.38
CA ALA A 75 -13.52 1.05 -12.45
C ALA A 75 -12.95 0.43 -11.17
N ASP A 76 -13.32 -0.83 -10.91
CA ASP A 76 -12.76 -1.59 -9.80
C ASP A 76 -11.27 -1.91 -10.02
N PHE A 77 -10.53 -1.93 -8.91
CA PHE A 77 -9.12 -2.29 -8.87
C PHE A 77 -8.84 -3.29 -7.75
N VAL A 78 -7.73 -4.01 -7.85
CA VAL A 78 -7.32 -4.96 -6.81
C VAL A 78 -6.67 -4.21 -5.65
N ARG A 79 -7.25 -4.38 -4.46
CA ARG A 79 -6.73 -3.80 -3.21
C ARG A 79 -5.70 -4.75 -2.60
N CYS A 80 -4.47 -4.30 -2.47
CA CYS A 80 -3.38 -5.07 -1.86
C CYS A 80 -2.88 -4.38 -0.59
N VAL A 81 -2.76 -5.13 0.51
CA VAL A 81 -2.18 -4.64 1.77
C VAL A 81 -0.98 -5.51 2.12
N HIS A 82 0.13 -4.87 2.43
CA HIS A 82 1.36 -5.52 2.85
C HIS A 82 1.94 -4.78 4.06
N SER A 83 2.45 -5.52 5.03
CA SER A 83 3.24 -4.96 6.14
C SER A 83 4.36 -5.92 6.50
N VAL A 84 5.51 -5.37 6.90
CA VAL A 84 6.62 -6.15 7.48
C VAL A 84 6.28 -6.65 8.89
N GLY A 85 5.24 -6.11 9.53
CA GLY A 85 4.79 -6.53 10.86
C GLY A 85 5.73 -6.12 12.00
N ARG A 86 6.59 -5.12 11.76
CA ARG A 86 7.58 -4.60 12.73
C ARG A 86 7.29 -3.12 13.04
N PRO A 87 6.43 -2.82 14.04
CA PRO A 87 6.20 -1.45 14.48
C PRO A 87 7.48 -0.86 15.07
N ARG A 88 7.67 0.46 14.91
CA ARG A 88 8.75 1.21 15.55
C ARG A 88 8.19 1.98 16.75
N PRO A 89 8.97 2.16 17.84
CA PRO A 89 10.36 1.71 18.03
C PRO A 89 10.46 0.18 18.22
N VAL A 90 11.58 -0.41 17.78
CA VAL A 90 11.80 -1.87 17.88
C VAL A 90 12.04 -2.21 19.36
N MET A 91 11.05 -2.84 20.00
CA MET A 91 11.12 -3.18 21.43
C MET A 91 11.83 -4.51 21.73
N ALA A 92 12.20 -5.29 20.71
CA ALA A 92 12.87 -6.58 20.91
C ALA A 92 14.37 -6.38 21.17
N SER A 93 14.85 -6.85 22.32
CA SER A 93 16.29 -6.96 22.61
C SER A 93 16.94 -7.99 21.69
N VAL A 94 18.04 -7.62 21.03
CA VAL A 94 18.91 -8.59 20.35
C VAL A 94 19.51 -9.48 21.44
N LYS A 95 19.17 -10.77 21.43
CA LYS A 95 19.90 -11.73 22.27
C LYS A 95 21.26 -11.95 21.61
N GLU A 96 22.33 -11.45 22.22
CA GLU A 96 23.67 -11.85 21.86
C GLU A 96 23.81 -13.35 22.15
N THR A 97 24.14 -14.11 21.11
CA THR A 97 24.48 -15.54 21.16
C THR A 97 25.97 -15.72 21.34
#